data_AF-N2AT85-F1
#
_entry.id   AF-N2AT85-F1
#
_cell.length_a   1.000
_cell.length_b   1.000
_cell.length_c   1.000
_cell.angle_alpha   90.00
_cell.angle_beta   90.00
_cell.angle_gamma   90.00
#
_symmetry.space_group_name_H-M   'P 1'
#
loop_
_entity.id
_entity.type
_entity.pdbx_description
1 polymer ?
#
loop_
_entity_poly.entity_id
_entity_poly.type
_entity_poly.pdbx_seq_one_letter_code
_entity_poly.pdbx_strand_id
1 'polypeptide(L)'
;MTMAFGDHGDMQRAMEMLDEVKESIINAYEIRTSLSRAKLSHLMDSETWMNANKAIELGFADDVLKDDKRGSSNEAFAFSAKAAQVSLMNKLSKPATKVHKDSPAKAAVINKPEVQADATPADEVGTPIKDLDKRLSLLK
;
A
#
# COMPACT_ATOMS: atom_id res chain seq x y z
N MET A 1 -15.63 6.35 -16.24
CA MET A 1 -16.66 7.36 -16.54
C MET A 1 -17.39 6.91 -17.79
N THR A 2 -18.69 6.66 -17.69
CA THR A 2 -19.55 6.34 -18.85
C THR A 2 -20.20 7.64 -19.31
N MET A 3 -20.34 7.83 -20.62
CA MET A 3 -20.97 9.01 -21.21
C MET A 3 -22.05 8.57 -22.20
N ALA A 4 -23.18 9.25 -22.19
CA ALA A 4 -24.25 9.09 -23.16
C ALA A 4 -24.56 10.46 -23.79
N PHE A 5 -24.90 10.46 -25.07
CA PHE A 5 -25.29 11.65 -25.83
C PHE A 5 -26.48 11.30 -26.73
N GLY A 6 -27.47 12.19 -26.84
CA GLY A 6 -28.71 11.93 -27.57
C GLY A 6 -29.85 12.81 -27.08
N ASP A 7 -31.09 12.44 -27.39
CA ASP A 7 -32.28 13.10 -26.88
C ASP A 7 -32.70 12.56 -25.49
N HIS A 8 -33.84 13.03 -24.96
CA HIS A 8 -34.37 12.55 -23.67
C HIS A 8 -34.64 11.03 -23.67
N GLY A 9 -35.13 10.47 -24.78
CA GLY A 9 -35.39 9.03 -24.90
C GLY A 9 -34.11 8.20 -24.92
N ASP A 10 -33.04 8.71 -25.54
CA ASP A 10 -31.72 8.08 -25.49
C ASP A 10 -31.11 8.14 -24.09
N MET A 11 -31.27 9.27 -23.37
CA MET A 11 -30.80 9.38 -21.99
C MET A 11 -31.55 8.43 -21.05
N GLN A 12 -32.87 8.32 -21.21
CA GLN A 12 -33.67 7.40 -20.41
C GLN A 12 -33.26 5.93 -20.64
N ARG A 13 -33.08 5.48 -21.90
CA ARG A 13 -32.58 4.13 -22.18
C ARG A 13 -31.18 3.90 -21.60
N ALA A 14 -30.32 4.92 -21.59
CA ALA A 14 -29.00 4.82 -20.95
C ALA A 14 -29.09 4.70 -19.42
N MET A 15 -30.05 5.38 -18.77
CA MET A 15 -30.31 5.22 -17.33
C MET A 15 -30.83 3.81 -17.01
N GLU A 16 -31.83 3.32 -17.75
CA GLU A 16 -32.41 1.98 -17.59
C GLU A 16 -31.33 0.89 -17.70
N MET A 17 -30.45 0.98 -18.71
CA MET A 17 -29.30 0.09 -18.88
C MET A 17 -28.31 0.14 -17.69
N LEU A 18 -28.07 1.32 -17.12
CA LEU A 18 -27.17 1.47 -15.96
C LEU A 18 -27.78 0.92 -14.67
N ASP A 19 -29.10 1.05 -14.49
CA ASP A 19 -29.84 0.46 -13.38
C ASP A 19 -29.87 -1.08 -13.47
N GLU A 20 -30.04 -1.66 -14.66
CA GLU A 20 -29.89 -3.11 -14.89
C GLU A 20 -28.49 -3.62 -14.49
N VAL A 21 -27.44 -2.89 -14.89
CA VAL A 21 -26.06 -3.21 -14.50
C VAL A 21 -25.88 -3.10 -12.98
N LYS A 22 -26.44 -2.07 -12.33
CA LYS A 22 -26.40 -1.91 -10.87
C LYS A 22 -27.07 -3.09 -10.15
N GLU A 23 -28.27 -3.51 -10.56
CA GLU A 23 -28.96 -4.67 -9.98
C GLU A 23 -28.18 -5.98 -10.21
N SER A 24 -27.54 -6.16 -11.38
CA SER A 24 -26.70 -7.34 -11.65
C SER A 24 -25.52 -7.47 -10.67
N ILE A 25 -24.91 -6.34 -10.30
CA ILE A 25 -23.79 -6.27 -9.35
C ILE A 25 -24.30 -6.47 -7.91
N ILE A 26 -25.42 -5.85 -7.53
CA ILE A 26 -26.04 -6.02 -6.22
C ILE A 26 -26.40 -7.50 -5.99
N ASN A 27 -26.96 -8.18 -6.99
CA ASN A 27 -27.31 -9.60 -6.90
C ASN A 27 -26.08 -10.50 -6.62
N ALA A 28 -24.94 -10.21 -7.25
CA ALA A 28 -23.69 -10.93 -6.98
C ALA A 28 -23.17 -10.70 -5.55
N TYR A 29 -23.24 -9.46 -5.05
CA TYR A 29 -22.81 -9.13 -3.68
C TYR A 29 -23.79 -9.58 -2.59
N GLU A 30 -25.09 -9.66 -2.87
CA GLU A 30 -26.10 -10.21 -1.96
C GLU A 30 -25.77 -11.67 -1.60
N ILE A 31 -25.44 -12.48 -2.61
CA ILE A 31 -25.03 -13.89 -2.45
C ILE A 31 -23.71 -14.03 -1.66
N ARG A 32 -22.79 -13.07 -1.80
CA ARG A 32 -21.45 -13.11 -1.19
C ARG A 32 -21.37 -12.56 0.23
N THR A 33 -22.01 -11.41 0.47
CA THR A 33 -21.81 -10.59 1.68
C THR A 33 -22.88 -10.81 2.75
N SER A 34 -24.04 -11.39 2.38
CA SER A 34 -25.25 -11.45 3.22
C SER A 34 -25.78 -10.09 3.71
N LEU A 35 -25.33 -8.99 3.09
CA LEU A 35 -25.86 -7.64 3.31
C LEU A 35 -27.16 -7.43 2.52
N SER A 36 -28.07 -6.60 3.04
CA SER A 36 -29.30 -6.27 2.33
C SER A 36 -29.06 -5.42 1.07
N ARG A 37 -29.85 -5.63 0.02
CA ARG A 37 -29.78 -4.86 -1.25
C ARG A 37 -29.75 -3.35 -1.05
N ALA A 38 -30.60 -2.81 -0.16
CA ALA A 38 -30.63 -1.37 0.14
C ALA A 38 -29.29 -0.84 0.68
N LYS A 39 -28.60 -1.63 1.52
CA LYS A 39 -27.28 -1.28 2.06
C LYS A 39 -26.18 -1.40 1.01
N LEU A 40 -26.24 -2.41 0.13
CA LEU A 40 -25.32 -2.56 -1.00
C LEU A 40 -25.47 -1.40 -2.00
N SER A 41 -26.71 -1.08 -2.38
CA SER A 41 -27.05 0.06 -3.26
C SER A 41 -26.48 1.37 -2.71
N HIS A 42 -26.74 1.68 -1.43
CA HIS A 42 -26.20 2.88 -0.79
C HIS A 42 -24.66 2.90 -0.73
N LEU A 43 -24.00 1.76 -0.51
CA LEU A 43 -22.53 1.68 -0.49
C LEU A 43 -21.92 1.95 -1.88
N MET A 44 -22.61 1.54 -2.95
CA MET A 44 -22.24 1.83 -4.34
C MET A 44 -22.46 3.32 -4.67
N ASP A 45 -23.62 3.88 -4.31
CA ASP A 45 -23.95 5.29 -4.56
C ASP A 45 -23.06 6.28 -3.78
N SER A 46 -22.51 5.84 -2.64
CA SER A 46 -21.60 6.64 -1.80
C SER A 46 -20.12 6.52 -2.18
N GLU A 47 -19.78 5.78 -3.24
CA GLU A 47 -18.41 5.47 -3.69
C GLU A 47 -17.47 5.05 -2.52
N THR A 48 -17.85 3.96 -1.82
CA THR A 48 -17.22 3.60 -0.54
C THR A 48 -15.85 2.92 -0.70
N TRP A 49 -14.79 3.56 -0.21
CA TRP A 49 -13.46 2.96 -0.07
C TRP A 49 -13.26 2.36 1.32
N MET A 50 -12.72 1.14 1.42
CA MET A 50 -12.51 0.44 2.70
C MET A 50 -11.20 -0.34 2.73
N ASN A 51 -10.66 -0.57 3.94
CA ASN A 51 -9.45 -1.38 4.13
C ASN A 51 -9.77 -2.89 4.08
N ALA A 52 -8.74 -3.72 3.94
CA ALA A 52 -8.90 -5.18 3.81
C ALA A 52 -9.62 -5.81 5.01
N ASN A 53 -9.36 -5.35 6.24
CA ASN A 53 -10.02 -5.84 7.45
C ASN A 53 -11.54 -5.55 7.41
N LYS A 54 -11.94 -4.35 6.97
CA LYS A 54 -13.35 -3.95 6.83
C LYS A 54 -14.04 -4.69 5.69
N ALA A 55 -13.33 -4.96 4.59
CA ALA A 55 -13.83 -5.79 3.49
C ALA A 55 -14.14 -7.23 3.97
N ILE A 56 -13.31 -7.81 4.84
CA ILE A 56 -13.56 -9.12 5.45
C ILE A 56 -14.74 -9.06 6.43
N GLU A 57 -14.79 -8.06 7.33
CA GLU A 57 -15.89 -7.87 8.28
C GLU A 57 -17.26 -7.74 7.59
N LEU A 58 -17.30 -7.14 6.40
CA LEU A 58 -18.50 -6.96 5.58
C LEU A 58 -18.73 -8.06 4.54
N GLY A 59 -17.92 -9.13 4.52
CA GLY A 59 -18.06 -10.27 3.61
C GLY A 59 -17.71 -10.00 2.14
N PHE A 60 -17.07 -8.86 1.83
CA PHE A 60 -16.57 -8.56 0.48
C PHE A 60 -15.30 -9.36 0.12
N ALA A 61 -14.52 -9.78 1.12
CA ALA A 61 -13.32 -10.60 0.98
C ALA A 61 -13.30 -11.73 2.03
N ASP A 62 -12.63 -12.85 1.73
CA ASP A 62 -12.57 -14.00 2.64
C ASP A 62 -11.39 -13.93 3.63
N ASP A 63 -10.18 -13.57 3.18
CA ASP A 63 -8.99 -13.34 4.03
C ASP A 63 -7.96 -12.42 3.33
N VAL A 64 -7.00 -11.88 4.10
CA VAL A 64 -5.85 -11.11 3.57
C VAL A 64 -4.65 -12.02 3.36
N LEU A 65 -4.25 -12.19 2.10
CA LEU A 65 -3.06 -12.95 1.76
C LEU A 65 -1.79 -12.26 2.33
N LYS A 66 -1.07 -12.96 3.20
CA LYS A 66 0.20 -12.49 3.78
C LYS A 66 1.35 -12.98 2.91
N ASP A 67 2.21 -12.06 2.46
CA ASP A 67 3.46 -12.38 1.78
C ASP A 67 4.52 -12.69 2.84
N ASP A 68 4.88 -13.97 3.03
CA ASP A 68 5.90 -14.39 4.00
C ASP A 68 7.28 -13.71 3.79
N LYS A 69 7.53 -13.13 2.61
CA LYS A 69 8.75 -12.38 2.31
C LYS A 69 8.66 -10.90 2.71
N ARG A 70 7.47 -10.42 3.06
CA ARG A 70 7.21 -9.07 3.57
C ARG A 70 6.58 -9.18 4.95
N GLY A 71 7.44 -9.23 5.98
CA GLY A 71 6.99 -9.23 7.37
C GLY A 71 5.91 -8.18 7.63
N SER A 72 4.79 -8.62 8.20
CA SER A 72 3.53 -7.87 8.33
C SER A 72 3.68 -6.53 9.08
N SER A 73 4.06 -5.48 8.36
CA SER A 73 3.99 -4.08 8.81
C SER A 73 2.63 -3.47 8.44
N ASN A 74 1.55 -4.09 8.93
CA ASN A 74 0.20 -3.49 8.92
C ASN A 74 -0.04 -2.59 10.15
N GLU A 75 1.05 -2.14 10.78
CA GLU A 75 1.06 -1.06 11.74
C GLU A 75 0.97 0.25 10.96
N ALA A 76 -0.22 0.87 10.97
CA ALA A 76 -0.37 2.24 10.49
C ALA A 76 0.67 3.11 11.21
N PHE A 77 1.53 3.79 10.44
CA PHE A 77 2.63 4.61 10.96
C PHE A 77 2.11 5.79 11.78
N ALA A 78 1.77 5.54 13.04
CA ALA A 78 1.39 6.52 14.04
C ALA A 78 2.64 7.28 14.49
N PHE A 79 3.16 8.16 13.62
CA PHE A 79 4.26 9.06 13.93
C PHE A 79 3.86 10.01 15.07
N SER A 80 4.13 9.59 16.30
CA SER A 80 3.90 10.41 17.48
C SER A 80 5.06 11.38 17.67
N ALA A 81 4.90 12.60 17.17
CA ALA A 81 5.85 13.70 17.41
C ALA A 81 6.16 13.88 18.91
N LYS A 82 5.17 13.62 19.78
CA LYS A 82 5.35 13.66 21.25
C LYS A 82 6.27 12.54 21.76
N ALA A 83 6.15 11.31 21.25
CA ALA A 83 7.05 10.21 21.61
C ALA A 83 8.49 10.42 21.12
N ALA A 84 8.65 11.00 19.92
CA ALA A 84 9.95 11.41 19.40
C ALA A 84 10.60 12.51 20.27
N GLN A 85 9.85 13.55 20.64
CA GLN A 85 10.33 14.62 21.53
C GLN A 85 10.73 14.08 22.92
N VAL A 86 9.93 13.20 23.54
CA VAL A 86 10.26 12.61 24.85
C VAL A 86 11.55 11.76 24.77
N SER A 87 11.73 10.99 23.70
CA SER A 87 12.97 10.21 23.48
C SER A 87 14.20 11.10 23.29
N LEU A 88 14.04 12.25 22.60
CA LEU A 88 15.11 13.22 22.44
C LEU A 88 15.50 13.86 23.79
N MET A 89 14.50 14.28 24.57
CA MET A 89 14.73 14.96 25.85
C MET A 89 15.33 14.03 26.92
N ASN A 90 14.96 12.75 26.95
CA ASN A 90 15.57 11.74 27.82
C ASN A 90 17.05 11.48 27.46
N LYS A 91 17.45 11.66 26.20
CA LYS A 91 18.87 11.58 25.78
C LYS A 91 19.66 12.85 26.12
N LEU A 92 19.03 14.02 26.11
CA LEU A 92 19.66 15.29 26.48
C LEU A 92 19.77 15.49 28.01
N SER A 93 18.88 14.86 28.79
CA SER A 93 18.79 15.00 30.25
C SER A 93 19.77 14.12 31.05
N LYS A 94 20.44 13.14 30.42
CA LYS A 94 21.38 12.25 31.10
C LYS A 94 22.83 12.73 30.95
N PRO A 95 23.52 13.16 32.03
CA PRO A 95 24.96 13.42 31.97
C PRO A 95 25.72 12.10 31.75
N ALA A 96 26.73 12.11 30.87
CA ALA A 96 27.49 10.93 30.51
C ALA A 96 28.57 10.59 31.55
N THR A 97 28.34 9.57 32.38
CA THR A 97 29.38 8.91 33.18
C THR A 97 29.95 7.71 32.43
N LYS A 98 31.27 7.72 32.17
CA LYS A 98 32.02 6.59 31.59
C LYS A 98 32.76 5.81 32.67
N VAL A 99 32.74 4.48 32.61
CA VAL A 99 33.70 3.59 33.30
C VAL A 99 34.00 2.37 32.43
N HIS A 100 35.28 1.96 32.43
CA HIS A 100 35.83 0.69 31.91
C HIS A 100 36.66 0.06 33.06
N LYS A 101 37.01 -1.23 33.10
CA LYS A 101 37.10 -2.33 32.11
C LYS A 101 36.38 -3.59 32.73
N ASP A 102 36.47 -4.85 32.32
CA ASP A 102 37.31 -5.53 31.32
C ASP A 102 36.55 -6.67 30.58
N SER A 103 37.10 -7.89 30.48
CA SER A 103 36.48 -9.08 29.84
C SER A 103 37.03 -10.38 30.49
N PRO A 104 36.38 -11.57 30.28
CA PRO A 104 36.67 -12.34 29.06
C PRO A 104 35.50 -13.13 28.44
N ALA A 105 35.50 -13.23 27.08
CA ALA A 105 35.02 -14.33 26.21
C ALA A 105 33.56 -14.88 26.36
N LYS A 106 32.84 -15.29 25.30
CA LYS A 106 33.24 -15.78 23.97
C LYS A 106 32.08 -15.72 22.94
N ALA A 107 32.41 -15.44 21.67
CA ALA A 107 31.60 -15.63 20.44
C ALA A 107 30.28 -14.82 20.28
N ALA A 108 29.87 -14.33 19.10
CA ALA A 108 30.45 -14.47 17.75
C ALA A 108 30.44 -13.13 16.95
N VAL A 109 31.27 -13.07 15.91
CA VAL A 109 31.55 -11.89 15.07
C VAL A 109 30.60 -11.79 13.88
N ILE A 110 30.04 -10.59 13.59
CA ILE A 110 29.96 -10.01 12.24
C ILE A 110 30.18 -8.48 12.37
N ASN A 111 30.89 -7.86 11.41
CA ASN A 111 31.46 -6.52 11.53
C ASN A 111 30.64 -5.42 10.80
N LYS A 112 30.84 -4.17 11.24
CA LYS A 112 30.48 -2.88 10.59
C LYS A 112 31.26 -2.74 9.25
N PRO A 113 30.84 -1.89 8.28
CA PRO A 113 31.06 -0.43 8.31
C PRO A 113 29.81 0.38 7.89
N GLU A 114 29.48 1.50 8.53
CA GLU A 114 29.90 2.87 8.16
C GLU A 114 29.35 3.40 6.83
N VAL A 115 28.33 4.26 6.96
CA VAL A 115 27.96 5.26 5.96
C VAL A 115 28.91 6.43 6.12
N GLN A 116 29.60 6.81 5.04
CA GLN A 116 30.24 8.11 4.89
C GLN A 116 29.49 8.86 3.79
N ALA A 117 29.23 10.15 3.99
CA ALA A 117 28.24 10.91 3.21
C ALA A 117 28.72 11.26 1.80
N ASP A 118 27.79 11.33 0.84
CA ASP A 118 27.44 12.62 0.21
C ASP A 118 26.07 12.61 -0.50
N ALA A 119 25.60 13.81 -0.84
CA ALA A 119 24.50 14.27 -1.69
C ALA A 119 23.62 13.27 -2.49
N THR A 120 22.30 13.48 -2.41
CA THR A 120 21.32 13.23 -3.49
C THR A 120 21.62 14.19 -4.67
N PRO A 121 21.50 13.79 -5.96
CA PRO A 121 20.17 13.50 -6.53
C PRO A 121 20.09 12.43 -7.63
N ALA A 122 18.84 12.07 -7.95
CA ALA A 122 18.31 11.70 -9.28
C ALA A 122 18.80 10.45 -10.05
N ASP A 123 17.80 9.64 -10.41
CA ASP A 123 17.54 9.03 -11.73
C ASP A 123 18.39 7.89 -12.33
N GLU A 124 17.62 6.87 -12.76
CA GLU A 124 17.84 5.99 -13.92
C GLU A 124 18.97 4.92 -13.90
N VAL A 125 19.04 4.20 -15.04
CA VAL A 125 19.95 3.10 -15.42
C VAL A 125 19.56 1.73 -14.84
N GLY A 126 18.97 0.79 -15.59
CA GLY A 126 18.88 0.66 -17.05
C GLY A 126 20.00 -0.26 -17.59
N THR A 127 19.63 -1.31 -18.33
CA THR A 127 20.58 -2.32 -18.84
C THR A 127 21.66 -1.67 -19.72
N PRO A 128 22.96 -1.99 -19.55
CA PRO A 128 24.04 -1.23 -20.16
C PRO A 128 24.00 -1.20 -21.70
N ILE A 129 24.13 0.03 -22.24
CA ILE A 129 23.97 0.38 -23.67
C ILE A 129 24.88 -0.41 -24.63
N LYS A 130 26.01 -0.95 -24.14
CA LYS A 130 27.02 -1.64 -24.97
C LYS A 130 26.53 -2.89 -25.70
N ASP A 131 25.40 -3.49 -25.29
CA ASP A 131 24.78 -4.63 -25.97
C ASP A 131 23.77 -4.23 -27.06
N LEU A 132 23.41 -2.94 -27.17
CA LEU A 132 22.43 -2.46 -28.17
C LEU A 132 23.06 -2.33 -29.57
N ASP A 133 24.26 -1.75 -29.68
CA ASP A 133 24.96 -1.61 -30.96
C ASP A 133 25.21 -2.96 -31.65
N LYS A 134 25.52 -3.98 -30.84
CA LYS A 134 25.77 -5.35 -31.28
C LYS A 134 24.51 -6.08 -31.76
N ARG A 135 23.32 -5.62 -31.33
CA ARG A 135 22.01 -6.09 -31.81
C ARG A 135 21.56 -5.35 -33.05
N LEU A 136 21.84 -4.05 -33.14
CA LEU A 136 21.52 -3.23 -34.31
C LEU A 136 22.27 -3.70 -35.57
N SER A 137 23.51 -4.18 -35.43
CA SER A 137 24.30 -4.72 -36.54
C SER A 137 23.83 -6.10 -37.06
N LEU A 138 22.93 -6.78 -36.35
CA LEU A 138 22.39 -8.10 -36.74
C LEU A 138 21.05 -8.01 -37.50
N LEU A 139 20.56 -6.78 -37.74
CA LEU A 139 19.24 -6.49 -38.32
C LEU A 139 19.34 -5.70 -39.65
N LYS A 140 20.46 -5.86 -40.38
CA LYS A 140 20.77 -5.13 -41.60
C LYS A 140 21.38 -6.04 -42.67
#